data_AF-A0AAE2V7Q9-F1
#
_entry.id   AF-A0AAE2V7Q9-F1
#
_cell.length_a   1.000
_cell.length_b   1.000
_cell.length_c   1.000
_cell.angle_alpha   90.00
_cell.angle_beta   90.00
_cell.angle_gamma   90.00
#
_symmetry.space_group_name_H-M   'P 1'
#
loop_
_entity.id
_entity.type
_entity.pdbx_description
1 polymer ?
#
loop_
_entity_poly.entity_id
_entity_poly.type
_entity_poly.pdbx_seq_one_letter_code
_entity_poly.pdbx_strand_id
1 'polypeptide(L)' 'MNNEFATISEFLTAFAPEVSGRSSEAITPELRQKLEKMAAGELPEDEGRHLSREILANEHALSTLADLLHNNA' A
#
# COMPACT_ATOMS: atom_id res chain seq x y z
N MET A 1 -13.17 8.44 -16.69
CA MET A 1 -11.76 8.67 -16.30
C MET A 1 -11.42 7.56 -15.34
N ASN A 2 -10.34 6.85 -15.63
CA ASN A 2 -10.20 5.46 -15.26
C ASN A 2 -10.11 5.25 -13.75
N ASN A 3 -10.94 4.32 -13.28
CA ASN A 3 -10.91 3.61 -12.00
C ASN A 3 -9.57 2.88 -11.76
N GLU A 4 -8.42 3.34 -12.26
CA GLU A 4 -7.14 2.64 -12.12
C GLU A 4 -6.75 2.54 -10.64
N PHE A 5 -6.83 3.64 -9.88
CA PHE A 5 -6.61 3.64 -8.44
C PHE A 5 -7.66 2.81 -7.68
N ALA A 6 -8.94 2.89 -8.07
CA ALA A 6 -10.00 2.06 -7.50
C ALA A 6 -9.77 0.56 -7.76
N THR A 7 -9.35 0.19 -8.98
CA THR A 7 -9.04 -1.19 -9.37
C THR A 7 -7.84 -1.73 -8.59
N ILE A 8 -6.81 -0.90 -8.39
CA ILE A 8 -5.65 -1.27 -7.58
C ILE A 8 -6.07 -1.43 -6.11
N SER A 9 -6.86 -0.51 -5.57
CA SER A 9 -7.38 -0.61 -4.20
C SER A 9 -8.21 -1.89 -3.98
N GLU A 10 -9.12 -2.20 -4.90
CA GLU A 10 -9.92 -3.44 -4.89
C GLU A 10 -9.02 -4.68 -4.94
N PHE A 11 -8.01 -4.68 -5.81
CA PHE A 11 -7.03 -5.77 -5.89
C PHE A 11 -6.26 -5.95 -4.57
N LEU A 12 -5.73 -4.87 -3.99
CA LEU A 12 -4.96 -4.93 -2.75
C LEU A 12 -5.83 -5.39 -1.57
N THR A 13 -7.09 -4.96 -1.54
CA THR A 13 -8.07 -5.39 -0.54
C THR A 13 -8.37 -6.88 -0.67
N ALA A 14 -8.60 -7.36 -1.90
CA ALA A 14 -8.84 -8.78 -2.17
C ALA A 14 -7.59 -9.65 -1.89
N PHE A 15 -6.39 -9.07 -2.03
CA PHE A 15 -5.12 -9.74 -1.77
C PHE A 15 -4.70 -9.71 -0.29
N ALA A 16 -5.28 -8.83 0.53
CA ALA A 16 -4.95 -8.71 1.95
C ALA A 16 -4.99 -10.03 2.76
N PRO A 17 -5.93 -10.97 2.52
CA PRO A 17 -5.92 -12.27 3.17
C PRO A 17 -4.66 -13.11 2.91
N GLU A 18 -3.99 -12.95 1.76
CA GLU A 18 -2.79 -13.72 1.38
C GLU A 18 -1.53 -13.27 2.14
N VAL A 19 -1.56 -12.05 2.66
CA VAL A 19 -0.52 -11.53 3.56
C VAL A 19 -0.98 -11.50 5.02
N SER A 20 -2.21 -11.96 5.30
CA SER A 20 -2.75 -11.95 6.64
C SER A 20 -1.96 -12.89 7.56
N GLY A 21 -1.62 -12.39 8.75
CA GLY A 21 -0.71 -13.09 9.66
C GLY A 21 0.78 -12.92 9.34
N ARG A 22 1.14 -12.18 8.28
CA ARG A 22 2.50 -11.64 8.12
C ARG A 22 2.62 -10.37 8.94
N SER A 23 3.62 -10.36 9.83
CA SER A 23 3.98 -9.28 10.76
C SER A 23 2.83 -8.36 11.19
N SER A 24 2.31 -8.57 12.40
CA SER A 24 1.33 -7.69 13.05
C SER A 24 1.97 -6.42 13.64
N GLU A 25 3.16 -6.03 13.15
CA GLU A 25 3.87 -4.86 13.64
C GLU A 25 3.17 -3.58 13.17
N ALA A 26 3.02 -2.63 14.08
CA ALA A 26 2.48 -1.32 13.75
C ALA A 26 3.32 -0.63 12.69
N ILE A 27 2.65 0.10 11.79
CA ILE A 27 3.30 0.88 10.74
C ILE A 27 4.10 2.00 11.39
N THR A 28 5.40 2.09 11.07
CA THR A 28 6.22 3.21 11.55
C THR A 28 5.81 4.52 10.85
N PRO A 29 6.05 5.70 11.45
CA PRO A 29 5.78 6.99 10.81
C PRO A 29 6.47 7.14 9.45
N GLU A 30 7.69 6.62 9.31
CA GLU A 30 8.47 6.66 8.08
C GLU A 30 7.82 5.80 6.99
N LEU A 31 7.35 4.60 7.34
CA LEU A 31 6.65 3.72 6.41
C LEU A 31 5.34 4.37 5.95
N ARG A 32 4.57 4.97 6.86
CA ARG A 32 3.35 5.70 6.51
C ARG A 32 3.59 6.82 5.51
N GLN A 33 4.61 7.65 5.71
CA GLN A 33 4.94 8.72 4.77
C GLN A 33 5.30 8.18 3.37
N LYS A 34 5.97 7.03 3.28
CA LYS A 34 6.27 6.39 2.00
C LYS A 34 5.01 5.88 1.30
N LEU A 35 4.06 5.30 2.05
CA LEU A 35 2.77 4.86 1.51
C LEU A 35 1.94 6.02 0.98
N GLU A 36 1.93 7.16 1.69
CA GLU A 36 1.26 8.39 1.26
C GLU A 36 1.86 8.92 -0.07
N LYS A 37 3.20 8.98 -0.17
CA LYS A 37 3.88 9.36 -1.42
C LYS A 37 3.61 8.38 -2.56
N MET A 38 3.57 7.08 -2.27
CA MET A 38 3.24 6.05 -3.27
C MET A 38 1.82 6.22 -3.79
N ALA A 39 0.85 6.44 -2.89
CA ALA A 39 -0.54 6.65 -3.25
C ALA A 39 -0.78 7.96 -4.00
N ALA A 40 0.08 8.97 -3.81
CA ALA A 40 0.07 10.22 -4.56
C ALA A 40 0.81 10.13 -5.91
N GLY A 41 1.49 9.02 -6.21
CA GLY A 41 2.32 8.87 -7.41
C GLY A 41 3.62 9.69 -7.38
N GLU A 42 4.04 10.15 -6.20
CA GLU A 42 5.22 11.00 -5.98
C GLU A 42 6.47 10.20 -5.59
N LEU A 43 6.34 8.87 -5.43
CA LEU A 43 7.45 8.01 -5.04
C LEU A 43 8.29 7.60 -6.27
N PRO A 44 9.62 7.80 -6.26
CA PRO A 44 10.50 7.31 -7.32
C PRO A 44 10.42 5.80 -7.50
N GLU A 45 10.62 5.31 -8.73
CA GLU A 45 10.46 3.89 -9.07
C GLU A 45 11.37 2.96 -8.23
N ASP A 46 12.62 3.37 -8.00
CA ASP A 46 13.58 2.61 -7.20
C ASP A 46 13.11 2.46 -5.75
N GLU A 47 12.55 3.52 -5.17
CA GLU A 47 11.99 3.49 -3.83
C GLU A 47 10.71 2.66 -3.76
N GLY A 48 9.86 2.73 -4.79
CA GLY A 48 8.65 1.92 -4.90
C GLY A 48 8.93 0.41 -4.93
N ARG A 49 9.99 -0.02 -5.61
CA ARG A 49 10.40 -1.44 -5.62
C ARG A 49 10.82 -1.92 -4.23
N HIS A 50 11.55 -1.11 -3.48
CA HIS A 50 11.91 -1.45 -2.10
C HIS A 50 10.69 -1.50 -1.19
N LEU A 51 9.81 -0.50 -1.29
CA LEU A 51 8.59 -0.40 -0.51
C LEU A 51 7.62 -1.56 -0.77
N SER A 52 7.55 -2.08 -1.99
CA SER A 52 6.68 -3.20 -2.35
C SER A 52 6.93 -4.45 -1.48
N ARG A 53 8.20 -4.70 -1.11
CA ARG A 53 8.55 -5.83 -0.23
C ARG A 53 8.11 -5.60 1.21
N GLU A 54 8.28 -4.37 1.70
CA GLU A 54 7.84 -3.98 3.04
C GLU A 54 6.31 -4.07 3.17
N ILE A 55 5.57 -3.62 2.14
CA ILE A 55 4.11 -3.73 2.07
C ILE A 55 3.65 -5.19 2.11
N LEU A 56 4.27 -6.07 1.32
CA LEU A 56 3.89 -7.48 1.27
C LEU A 56 4.32 -8.30 2.49
N ALA A 57 5.18 -7.73 3.33
CA ALA A 57 5.64 -8.33 4.58
C ALA A 57 4.80 -7.90 5.80
N ASN A 58 3.92 -6.89 5.66
CA ASN A 58 3.13 -6.32 6.74
C ASN A 58 1.68 -6.07 6.30
N GLU A 59 0.74 -6.79 6.91
CA GLU A 59 -0.69 -6.69 6.55
C GLU A 59 -1.27 -5.28 6.75
N HIS A 60 -0.83 -4.56 7.78
CA HIS A 60 -1.29 -3.19 8.04
C HIS A 60 -0.81 -2.22 6.97
N ALA A 61 0.42 -2.38 6.47
CA ALA A 61 0.96 -1.56 5.40
C ALA A 61 0.17 -1.73 4.09
N LEU A 62 -0.21 -2.97 3.75
CA LEU A 62 -1.04 -3.25 2.58
C LEU A 62 -2.45 -2.66 2.72
N SER A 63 -3.10 -2.85 3.86
CA SER A 63 -4.43 -2.27 4.13
C SER A 63 -4.39 -0.74 4.05
N THR A 64 -3.36 -0.12 4.65
CA THR A 64 -3.21 1.34 4.63
C THR A 64 -3.01 1.87 3.22
N LEU A 65 -2.23 1.17 2.39
CA LEU A 65 -2.07 1.56 0.99
C LEU A 65 -3.38 1.45 0.21
N ALA A 66 -4.15 0.37 0.42
CA ALA A 66 -5.45 0.19 -0.22
C ALA A 66 -6.42 1.34 0.15
N ASP A 67 -6.45 1.72 1.42
CA ASP A 67 -7.26 2.86 1.91
C ASP A 67 -6.81 4.19 1.30
N LEU A 68 -5.50 4.44 1.23
CA LEU A 68 -4.95 5.66 0.63
C LEU A 68 -5.30 5.76 -0.86
N LEU A 69 -5.18 4.65 -1.60
CA LEU A 69 -5.53 4.60 -3.03
C LEU A 69 -7.04 4.75 -3.25
N HIS A 70 -7.87 4.20 -2.34
CA HIS A 70 -9.32 4.40 -2.40
C HIS A 70 -9.71 5.87 -2.19
N ASN A 71 -9.08 6.54 -1.24
CA ASN A 71 -9.35 7.95 -0.93
C ASN A 71 -8.81 8.92 -2.01
N ASN A 72 -7.83 8.47 -2.81
CA ASN A 72 -7.26 9.22 -3.93
C ASN A 72 -7.92 8.90 -5.30
N ALA A 73 -8.85 7.93 -5.35
CA ALA A 73 -9.58 7.53 -6.55
C ALA A 73 -10.76 8.48 -6.85
#